data_AF-A0A645JA58-F1
#
_entry.id   AF-A0A645JA58-F1
#
_cell.length_a   1.000
_cell.length_b   1.000
_cell.length_c   1.000
_cell.angle_alpha   90.00
_cell.angle_beta   90.00
_cell.angle_gamma   90.00
#
_symmetry.space_group_name_H-M   'P 1'
#
loop_
_entity.id
_entity.type
_entity.pdbx_description
1 polymer ?
#
loop_
_entity_poly.entity_id
_entity_poly.type
_entity_poly.pdbx_seq_one_letter_code
_entity_poly.pdbx_strand_id
1 'polypeptide(L)'
;MGVAYPYGNADIIPFERRFYSGGANSVRGWSESTLGPGSYERFSNIRRRDYNQIGDIKLDMNFEYRAKMFWVLEGALFLDAGNVWTIRDYDNQPGGLFQLESFWKQIALAYGVGFRMDFDFVLFRADIGFKLFDPGATTGSNWKMPPSLKNDIAFHIAIGYPF
;
A
#
# COMPACT_ATOMS: atom_id res chain seq x y z
N MET A 1 -8.86 -1.25 8.86
CA MET A 1 -8.90 0.20 9.16
C MET A 1 -8.17 0.46 10.45
N GLY A 2 -7.40 1.55 10.51
CA GLY A 2 -6.73 2.02 11.72
C GLY A 2 -6.85 3.54 11.82
N VAL A 3 -7.02 4.05 13.02
CA VAL A 3 -7.02 5.49 13.32
C VAL A 3 -6.17 5.68 14.56
N ALA A 4 -5.22 6.60 14.48
CA ALA A 4 -4.38 7.01 15.57
C ALA A 4 -4.60 8.51 15.77
N TYR A 5 -4.83 8.94 17.02
CA TYR A 5 -5.10 10.34 17.35
C TYR A 5 -4.17 10.77 18.48
N PRO A 6 -3.39 11.86 18.33
CA PRO A 6 -2.56 12.37 19.41
C PRO A 6 -3.44 13.03 20.49
N TYR A 7 -3.13 12.80 21.77
CA TYR A 7 -3.92 13.31 22.89
C TYR A 7 -3.04 13.99 23.95
N GLY A 8 -3.62 14.96 24.67
CA GLY A 8 -2.94 15.72 25.71
C GLY A 8 -2.05 16.82 25.13
N ASN A 9 -0.77 16.83 25.50
CA ASN A 9 0.20 17.86 25.10
C ASN A 9 0.93 17.53 23.78
N ALA A 10 0.55 16.45 23.11
CA ALA A 10 1.15 16.05 21.85
C ALA A 10 0.28 16.54 20.68
N ASP A 11 0.89 17.29 19.77
CA ASP A 11 0.23 17.75 18.53
C ASP A 11 0.47 16.81 17.34
N ILE A 12 1.47 15.93 17.44
CA ILE A 12 1.86 14.98 16.40
C ILE A 12 2.09 13.60 17.00
N ILE A 13 1.75 12.56 16.23
CA ILE A 13 2.05 11.18 16.58
C ILE A 13 3.52 10.90 16.23
N PRO A 14 4.32 10.32 17.15
CA PRO A 14 5.68 9.91 16.83
C PRO A 14 5.73 9.01 15.59
N PHE A 15 6.74 9.20 14.74
CA PHE A 15 6.89 8.53 13.45
C PHE A 15 6.71 7.01 13.53
N GLU A 16 7.25 6.39 14.59
CA GLU A 16 7.24 4.93 14.81
C GLU A 16 5.84 4.37 15.07
N ARG A 17 4.89 5.23 15.42
CA ARG A 17 3.49 4.86 15.73
C ARG A 17 2.51 5.28 14.63
N ARG A 18 2.99 5.92 13.56
CA ARG A 18 2.17 6.29 12.41
C ARG A 18 2.00 5.10 11.46
N PHE A 19 0.92 5.11 10.72
CA PHE A 19 0.61 4.08 9.73
C PHE A 19 1.36 4.33 8.43
N TYR A 20 1.68 3.24 7.74
CA TYR A 20 2.20 3.24 6.37
C TYR A 20 1.40 2.24 5.53
N SER A 21 1.37 2.45 4.22
CA SER A 21 0.71 1.56 3.27
C SER A 21 1.65 1.20 2.11
N GLY A 22 1.30 0.11 1.42
CA GLY A 22 2.13 -0.53 0.41
C GLY A 22 3.00 -1.65 0.96
N GLY A 23 3.31 -2.63 0.12
CA GLY A 23 4.08 -3.81 0.45
C GLY A 23 3.25 -5.09 0.50
N ALA A 24 3.93 -6.20 0.81
CA ALA A 24 3.38 -7.56 0.72
C ALA A 24 2.15 -7.84 1.63
N ASN A 25 1.99 -7.06 2.70
CA ASN A 25 0.92 -7.22 3.70
C ASN A 25 -0.10 -6.07 3.67
N SER A 26 -0.09 -5.25 2.62
CA SER A 26 -0.97 -4.10 2.43
C SER A 26 -1.34 -4.05 0.94
N VAL A 27 -1.19 -2.91 0.26
CA VAL A 27 -1.45 -2.79 -1.18
C VAL A 27 -0.23 -3.28 -1.99
N ARG A 28 -0.31 -4.47 -2.57
CA ARG A 28 0.82 -5.18 -3.21
C ARG A 28 1.29 -4.61 -4.55
N GLY A 29 0.60 -3.60 -5.10
CA GLY A 29 1.07 -2.84 -6.26
C GLY A 29 2.12 -1.78 -5.92
N TRP A 30 2.38 -1.55 -4.64
CA TRP A 30 3.37 -0.59 -4.14
C TRP A 30 4.45 -1.29 -3.34
N SER A 31 5.67 -0.78 -3.43
CA SER A 31 6.75 -1.15 -2.51
C SER A 31 6.39 -0.78 -1.07
N GLU A 32 7.06 -1.41 -0.11
CA GLU A 32 6.80 -1.19 1.30
C GLU A 32 6.91 0.29 1.69
N SER A 33 5.88 0.80 2.37
CA SER A 33 5.80 2.19 2.83
C SER A 33 5.93 3.24 1.71
N THR A 34 5.48 2.93 0.49
CA THR A 34 5.54 3.88 -0.64
C THR A 34 4.19 4.42 -1.09
N LEU A 35 3.09 4.02 -0.44
CA LEU A 35 1.76 4.50 -0.77
C LEU A 35 1.28 5.55 0.24
N GLY A 36 0.82 6.68 -0.28
CA GLY A 36 0.24 7.78 0.48
C GLY A 36 1.26 8.72 1.12
N PRO A 37 0.81 9.62 2.02
CA PRO A 37 -0.59 9.80 2.44
C PRO A 37 -1.49 10.51 1.42
N GLY A 38 -2.74 10.09 1.26
CA GLY A 38 -3.72 10.74 0.38
C GLY A 38 -3.21 10.79 -1.07
N SER A 39 -3.12 11.99 -1.63
CA SER A 39 -2.52 12.24 -2.95
C SER A 39 -1.10 12.79 -2.87
N TYR A 40 -0.42 12.64 -1.73
CA TYR A 40 0.94 13.12 -1.53
C TYR A 40 1.89 12.50 -2.55
N GLU A 41 2.58 13.36 -3.29
CA GLU A 41 3.67 12.98 -4.16
C GLU A 41 4.96 12.94 -3.35
N ARG A 42 5.72 11.86 -3.53
CA ARG A 42 7.06 11.75 -2.97
C ARG A 42 7.96 12.88 -3.48
N PHE A 43 8.44 13.73 -2.58
CA PHE A 43 9.47 14.71 -2.88
C PHE A 43 10.76 13.98 -3.28
N SER A 44 11.06 13.98 -4.57
CA SER A 44 12.32 13.55 -5.22
C SER A 44 12.30 12.24 -6.01
N ASN A 45 12.88 12.32 -7.21
CA ASN A 45 13.30 11.21 -8.08
C ASN A 45 14.39 10.31 -7.46
N ILE A 46 14.69 10.46 -6.17
CA ILE A 46 15.70 9.68 -5.48
C ILE A 46 15.05 8.37 -5.02
N ARG A 47 15.69 7.24 -5.32
CA ARG A 47 15.25 5.90 -4.87
C ARG A 47 15.39 5.67 -3.36
N ARG A 48 15.42 6.72 -2.53
CA ARG A 48 15.52 6.62 -1.05
C ARG A 48 14.13 6.66 -0.43
N ARG A 49 13.92 5.90 0.65
CA ARG A 49 12.69 5.93 1.44
C ARG A 49 12.32 7.37 1.78
N ASP A 50 11.09 7.76 1.49
CA ASP A 50 10.56 9.05 1.89
C ASP A 50 9.85 8.87 3.24
N TYR A 51 10.37 9.54 4.27
CA TYR A 51 9.86 9.45 5.63
C TYR A 51 8.52 10.18 5.80
N ASN A 52 8.07 10.94 4.80
CA ASN A 52 6.77 11.58 4.82
C ASN A 52 5.65 10.66 4.30
N GLN A 53 5.93 9.43 3.87
CA GLN A 53 4.92 8.46 3.39
C GLN A 53 4.23 7.70 4.52
N ILE A 54 3.70 8.46 5.49
CA ILE A 54 3.05 7.96 6.69
C ILE A 54 1.78 8.76 6.97
N GLY A 55 0.83 8.17 7.69
CA GLY A 55 -0.42 8.81 8.06
C GLY A 55 -0.92 8.40 9.45
N ASP A 56 -1.95 9.07 9.89
CA ASP A 56 -2.63 8.86 11.17
C ASP A 56 -3.89 7.99 10.99
N ILE A 57 -4.44 7.94 9.78
CA ILE A 57 -5.57 7.10 9.37
C ILE A 57 -5.09 6.12 8.32
N LYS A 58 -5.53 4.87 8.40
CA LYS A 58 -5.23 3.80 7.44
C LYS A 58 -6.50 3.06 7.02
N LEU A 59 -6.66 2.88 5.71
CA LEU A 59 -7.68 2.03 5.10
C LEU A 59 -6.98 1.07 4.17
N ASP A 60 -7.06 -0.23 4.46
CA ASP A 60 -6.65 -1.29 3.55
C ASP A 60 -7.84 -2.23 3.39
N MET A 61 -8.13 -2.61 2.16
CA MET A 61 -9.11 -3.59 1.74
C MET A 61 -8.42 -4.56 0.79
N ASN A 62 -8.74 -5.84 0.94
CA ASN A 62 -8.21 -6.89 0.08
C ASN A 62 -9.34 -7.83 -0.32
N PHE A 63 -9.42 -8.14 -1.61
CA PHE A 63 -10.20 -9.21 -2.16
C PHE A 63 -9.24 -10.20 -2.84
N GLU A 64 -9.27 -11.46 -2.43
CA GLU A 64 -8.35 -12.47 -2.93
C GLU A 64 -9.11 -13.77 -3.25
N TYR A 65 -8.96 -14.25 -4.48
CA TYR A 65 -9.45 -15.54 -4.93
C TYR A 65 -8.29 -16.53 -4.97
N ARG A 66 -8.40 -17.62 -4.21
CA ARG A 66 -7.37 -18.66 -4.10
C ARG A 66 -7.84 -19.96 -4.73
N ALA A 67 -6.94 -20.62 -5.45
CA ALA A 67 -7.17 -21.94 -6.01
C ALA A 67 -5.96 -22.84 -5.75
N LYS A 68 -6.22 -24.05 -5.25
CA LYS A 68 -5.22 -25.11 -5.20
C LYS A 68 -4.91 -25.53 -6.63
N MET A 69 -3.64 -25.45 -7.03
CA MET A 69 -3.23 -25.84 -8.38
C MET A 69 -2.80 -27.31 -8.39
N PHE A 70 -1.63 -27.61 -7.83
CA PHE A 70 -1.12 -28.97 -7.72
C PHE A 70 -0.15 -29.10 -6.55
N TRP A 71 -0.15 -30.27 -5.89
CA TRP A 71 0.73 -30.55 -4.75
C TRP A 71 0.62 -29.46 -3.67
N VAL A 72 1.74 -28.87 -3.23
CA VAL A 72 1.80 -27.78 -2.24
C VAL A 72 1.56 -26.39 -2.84
N LEU A 73 1.36 -26.29 -4.16
CA LEU A 73 1.27 -25.01 -4.87
C LEU A 73 -0.17 -24.51 -4.94
N GLU A 74 -0.39 -23.30 -4.43
CA GLU A 74 -1.63 -22.54 -4.53
C GLU A 74 -1.41 -21.28 -5.37
N GLY A 75 -2.38 -20.99 -6.23
CA GLY A 75 -2.46 -19.73 -6.97
C GLY A 75 -3.46 -18.79 -6.31
N ALA A 76 -3.18 -17.49 -6.39
CA ALA A 76 -4.07 -16.45 -5.92
C ALA A 76 -4.20 -15.35 -6.98
N LEU A 77 -5.41 -14.84 -7.17
CA LEU A 77 -5.67 -13.57 -7.84
C LEU A 77 -6.13 -12.58 -6.79
N PHE A 78 -5.59 -11.38 -6.80
CA PHE A 78 -5.95 -10.38 -5.79
C PHE A 78 -6.28 -9.03 -6.38
N LEU A 79 -7.14 -8.31 -5.65
CA LEU A 79 -7.45 -6.91 -5.78
C LEU A 79 -7.24 -6.26 -4.42
N ASP A 80 -6.30 -5.33 -4.36
CA ASP A 80 -6.00 -4.56 -3.16
C ASP A 80 -6.47 -3.13 -3.36
N ALA A 81 -7.06 -2.54 -2.33
CA ALA A 81 -7.44 -1.15 -2.30
C ALA A 81 -7.01 -0.54 -0.98
N GLY A 82 -6.39 0.63 -0.98
CA GLY A 82 -6.02 1.25 0.28
C GLY A 82 -5.34 2.59 0.14
N ASN A 83 -5.18 3.26 1.28
CA ASN A 83 -4.35 4.44 1.45
C ASN A 83 -4.15 4.74 2.96
N VAL A 84 -3.24 5.66 3.24
CA VAL A 84 -3.09 6.32 4.54
C VAL A 84 -3.37 7.81 4.39
N TRP A 85 -3.81 8.48 5.46
CA TRP A 85 -4.07 9.92 5.48
C TRP A 85 -3.64 10.54 6.79
N THR A 86 -3.49 11.85 6.83
CA THR A 86 -3.18 12.62 8.03
C THR A 86 -4.47 13.18 8.64
N ILE A 87 -4.51 13.32 9.97
CA ILE A 87 -5.65 13.95 10.66
C ILE A 87 -5.57 15.47 10.62
N ARG A 88 -4.35 16.00 10.51
CA ARG A 88 -4.06 17.43 10.40
C ARG A 88 -3.37 17.71 9.08
N ASP A 89 -3.47 18.95 8.63
CA ASP A 89 -2.69 19.42 7.50
C ASP A 89 -1.26 19.69 7.98
N TYR A 90 -0.29 19.00 7.39
CA TYR A 90 1.12 19.16 7.72
C TYR A 90 1.85 19.68 6.49
N ASP A 91 2.63 20.75 6.64
CA ASP A 91 3.32 21.42 5.53
C ASP A 91 4.27 20.48 4.75
N ASN A 92 4.80 19.44 5.41
CA ASN A 92 5.68 18.44 4.80
C ASN A 92 4.92 17.27 4.15
N GLN A 93 3.58 17.21 4.23
CA GLN A 93 2.72 16.15 3.68
C GLN A 93 1.54 16.74 2.88
N PRO A 94 1.77 17.61 1.88
CA PRO A 94 0.68 18.23 1.11
C PRO A 94 -0.20 17.17 0.44
N GLY A 95 -1.52 17.35 0.52
CA GLY A 95 -2.51 16.40 -0.03
C GLY A 95 -2.72 15.14 0.82
N GLY A 96 -2.09 15.04 1.99
CA GLY A 96 -2.26 13.94 2.93
C GLY A 96 -3.52 14.03 3.81
N LEU A 97 -4.11 15.22 3.95
CA LEU A 97 -5.25 15.46 4.85
C LEU A 97 -6.47 14.62 4.49
N PHE A 98 -7.02 13.91 5.47
CA PHE A 98 -8.26 13.16 5.31
C PHE A 98 -9.46 14.12 5.22
N GLN A 99 -10.20 14.04 4.11
CA GLN A 99 -11.43 14.80 3.91
C GLN A 99 -12.55 13.85 3.48
N LEU A 100 -13.68 13.85 4.19
CA LEU A 100 -14.81 12.96 3.90
C LEU A 100 -15.37 13.09 2.48
N GLU A 101 -15.24 14.25 1.86
CA GLU A 101 -15.75 14.52 0.51
C GLU A 101 -14.84 13.99 -0.60
N SER A 102 -13.55 13.83 -0.34
CA SER A 102 -12.53 13.52 -1.36
C SER A 102 -11.71 12.27 -1.10
N PHE A 103 -11.72 11.70 0.12
CA PHE A 103 -10.90 10.53 0.48
C PHE A 103 -11.12 9.33 -0.46
N TRP A 104 -12.37 9.13 -0.91
CA TRP A 104 -12.72 8.01 -1.78
C TRP A 104 -12.04 8.09 -3.16
N LYS A 105 -11.72 9.31 -3.64
CA LYS A 105 -10.94 9.54 -4.87
C LYS A 105 -9.44 9.28 -4.67
N GLN A 106 -9.01 9.22 -3.42
CA GLN A 106 -7.62 8.98 -3.06
C GLN A 106 -7.36 7.51 -2.71
N ILE A 107 -8.33 6.61 -2.84
CA ILE A 107 -8.10 5.18 -2.58
C ILE A 107 -7.29 4.60 -3.74
N ALA A 108 -6.08 4.12 -3.45
CA ALA A 108 -5.24 3.48 -4.45
C ALA A 108 -5.74 2.05 -4.72
N LEU A 109 -5.64 1.61 -5.97
CA LEU A 109 -6.07 0.27 -6.39
C LEU A 109 -4.91 -0.48 -7.02
N ALA A 110 -4.75 -1.75 -6.66
CA ALA A 110 -3.84 -2.69 -7.29
C ALA A 110 -4.54 -4.01 -7.58
N TYR A 111 -4.04 -4.71 -8.59
CA TYR A 111 -4.42 -6.08 -8.87
C TYR A 111 -3.17 -6.90 -9.13
N GLY A 112 -3.26 -8.21 -9.00
CA GLY A 112 -2.11 -9.04 -9.25
C GLY A 112 -2.35 -10.52 -9.07
N VAL A 113 -1.24 -11.23 -9.14
CA VAL A 113 -1.20 -12.68 -9.03
C VAL A 113 -0.22 -13.06 -7.92
N GLY A 114 -0.61 -14.03 -7.11
CA GLY A 114 0.18 -14.57 -6.03
C GLY A 114 0.36 -16.08 -6.21
N PHE A 115 1.51 -16.56 -5.77
CA PHE A 115 1.84 -17.98 -5.68
C PHE A 115 2.24 -18.29 -4.25
N ARG A 116 1.74 -19.42 -3.73
CA ARG A 116 2.07 -19.91 -2.40
C ARG A 116 2.48 -21.36 -2.46
N MET A 117 3.54 -21.70 -1.75
CA MET A 117 3.98 -23.08 -1.55
C MET A 117 3.91 -23.37 -0.06
N ASP A 118 2.95 -24.21 0.32
CA ASP A 118 2.67 -24.57 1.71
C ASP A 118 3.37 -25.90 2.05
N PHE A 119 4.55 -25.80 2.65
CA PHE A 119 5.26 -26.96 3.21
C PHE A 119 4.97 -27.06 4.71
N ASP A 120 5.01 -28.28 5.26
CA ASP A 120 4.68 -28.57 6.66
C ASP A 120 5.34 -27.62 7.70
N PHE A 121 6.55 -27.12 7.41
CA PHE A 121 7.34 -26.28 8.31
C PHE A 121 7.64 -24.89 7.77
N VAL A 122 7.28 -24.57 6.51
CA VAL A 122 7.61 -23.29 5.88
C VAL A 122 6.61 -22.93 4.79
N LEU A 123 6.12 -21.69 4.84
CA LEU A 123 5.32 -21.10 3.77
C LEU A 123 6.21 -20.17 2.95
N PHE A 124 6.23 -20.39 1.64
CA PHE A 124 6.78 -19.44 0.68
C PHE A 124 5.66 -18.72 -0.04
N ARG A 125 5.78 -17.40 -0.15
CA ARG A 125 4.85 -16.55 -0.90
C ARG A 125 5.62 -15.69 -1.89
N ALA A 126 5.14 -15.65 -3.12
CA ALA A 126 5.58 -14.73 -4.15
C ALA A 126 4.37 -14.01 -4.73
N ASP A 127 4.33 -12.68 -4.63
CA ASP A 127 3.24 -11.86 -5.15
C ASP A 127 3.80 -10.87 -6.18
N ILE A 128 3.11 -10.76 -7.32
CA ILE A 128 3.35 -9.74 -8.34
C ILE A 128 2.12 -8.85 -8.38
N GLY A 129 2.27 -7.60 -7.98
CA GLY A 129 1.21 -6.60 -7.99
C GLY A 129 1.43 -5.53 -9.06
N PHE A 130 0.34 -5.12 -9.69
CA PHE A 130 0.27 -4.05 -10.68
C PHE A 130 -0.60 -2.92 -10.13
N LYS A 131 -0.14 -1.68 -10.26
CA LYS A 131 -0.98 -0.52 -9.94
C LYS A 131 -2.09 -0.41 -10.99
N LEU A 132 -3.32 -0.18 -10.53
CA LEU A 132 -4.48 0.11 -11.38
C LEU A 132 -4.85 1.59 -11.31
N PHE A 133 -4.86 2.15 -10.10
CA PHE A 133 -5.15 3.54 -9.85
C PHE A 133 -4.17 4.10 -8.81
N ASP A 134 -3.37 5.09 -9.22
CA ASP A 134 -2.38 5.77 -8.39
C ASP A 134 -2.85 7.19 -8.04
N PRO A 135 -3.27 7.46 -6.79
CA PRO A 135 -3.80 8.75 -6.37
C PRO A 135 -2.72 9.83 -6.25
N GLY A 136 -1.43 9.46 -6.16
CA GLY A 136 -0.30 10.38 -6.07
C GLY A 136 0.38 10.63 -7.42
N ALA A 137 -0.20 10.16 -8.53
CA ALA A 137 0.37 10.38 -9.85
C ALA A 137 0.29 11.85 -10.27
N THR A 138 1.43 12.46 -10.59
CA THR A 138 1.53 13.87 -10.99
C THR A 138 1.65 14.07 -12.50
N THR A 139 2.03 13.02 -13.22
CA THR A 139 2.15 13.04 -14.68
C THR A 139 1.30 11.93 -15.29
N GLY A 140 0.48 12.30 -16.28
CA GLY A 140 -0.40 11.38 -17.00
C GLY A 140 -1.69 11.08 -16.24
N SER A 141 -2.31 9.95 -16.55
CA SER A 141 -3.53 9.49 -15.87
C SER A 141 -3.20 8.79 -14.55
N ASN A 142 -4.08 8.96 -13.56
CA ASN A 142 -4.06 8.18 -12.32
C ASN A 142 -4.37 6.70 -12.61
N TRP A 143 -5.14 6.41 -13.67
CA TRP A 143 -5.39 5.05 -14.14
C TRP A 143 -4.19 4.53 -14.93
N LYS A 144 -3.66 3.37 -14.53
CA LYS A 144 -2.47 2.73 -15.11
C LYS A 144 -2.85 1.55 -16.01
N MET A 145 -3.57 1.84 -17.09
CA MET A 145 -3.96 0.84 -18.11
C MET A 145 -3.51 1.32 -19.51
N PRO A 146 -2.48 0.70 -20.12
CA PRO A 146 -1.68 -0.42 -19.60
C PRO A 146 -0.70 0.01 -18.49
N PRO A 147 -0.34 -0.90 -17.55
CA PRO A 147 0.62 -0.59 -16.50
C PRO A 147 2.04 -0.47 -17.07
N SER A 148 2.83 0.49 -16.57
CA SER A 148 4.25 0.58 -16.89
C SER A 148 5.04 -0.52 -16.20
N LEU A 149 5.74 -1.36 -16.97
CA LEU A 149 6.59 -2.43 -16.43
C LEU A 149 7.70 -1.94 -15.48
N LYS A 150 8.05 -0.65 -15.54
CA LYS A 150 9.14 -0.05 -14.77
C LYS A 150 8.69 0.57 -13.44
N ASN A 151 7.51 1.19 -13.41
CA ASN A 151 7.08 2.05 -12.31
C ASN A 151 5.76 1.60 -11.64
N ASP A 152 5.00 0.74 -12.31
CA ASP A 152 3.66 0.32 -11.89
C ASP A 152 3.60 -1.17 -11.49
N ILE A 153 4.77 -1.79 -11.27
CA ILE A 153 4.90 -3.18 -10.83
C ILE A 153 5.68 -3.21 -9.52
N ALA A 154 5.18 -4.01 -8.57
CA ALA A 154 5.91 -4.40 -7.38
C ALA A 154 5.96 -5.93 -7.26
N PHE A 155 7.09 -6.42 -6.79
CA PHE A 155 7.32 -7.84 -6.53
C PHE A 155 7.64 -8.03 -5.06
N HIS A 156 7.00 -9.01 -4.46
CA HIS A 156 7.15 -9.32 -3.05
C HIS A 156 7.44 -10.80 -2.86
N ILE A 157 8.41 -11.08 -2.00
CA ILE A 157 8.68 -12.43 -1.50
C ILE A 157 8.50 -12.40 0.01
N ALA A 158 7.80 -13.39 0.55
CA ALA A 158 7.76 -13.64 1.98
C ALA A 158 8.07 -15.10 2.27
N ILE A 159 8.82 -15.32 3.35
CA ILE A 159 9.19 -16.65 3.85
C ILE A 159 8.87 -16.63 5.34
N GLY A 160 8.03 -17.55 5.79
CA GLY A 160 7.77 -17.69 7.22
C GLY A 160 6.40 -18.27 7.54
N TYR A 161 6.32 -18.85 8.74
CA TYR A 161 5.06 -19.27 9.35
C TYR A 161 4.42 -18.05 10.05
N PRO A 162 3.09 -17.89 10.04
CA PRO A 162 2.46 -16.99 11.01
C PRO A 162 2.73 -17.58 12.40
N PHE A 163 3.42 -16.82 13.25
CA PHE A 163 3.42 -17.07 14.69
C PHE A 163 2.12 -16.57 15.31
#